data_AF-A0A317INN2-F1
#
_entry.id   AF-A0A317INN2-F1
#
_cell.length_a   1.000
_cell.length_b   1.000
_cell.length_c   1.000
_cell.angle_alpha   90.00
_cell.angle_beta   90.00
_cell.angle_gamma   90.00
#
_symmetry.space_group_name_H-M   'P 1'
#
loop_
_entity.id
_entity.type
_entity.pdbx_description
1 polymer ?
#
loop_
_entity_poly.entity_id
_entity_poly.type
_entity_poly.pdbx_seq_one_letter_code
_entity_poly.pdbx_strand_id
1 'polypeptide(L)'
;MACTAPTITVGGVELSTSTSENAQALINDSGDDNSDVTQDEFESSVAGGNNDAGTTGIQIPPPTQTSPPPPISETPKDTNDTPPPNKNSPPTTCQPWDGQNYDFQISPNFILRYFTIGFGTNNPSNAQRGCMFPNQLTDVEGFDKQTRFCNLMALSQHVCEPLFAKFPNMRINSAIRNQNSVSHGVSQHVKGEACDIQMTGWTYQQYWDNADWVKNNIDFDQFIFEHSEKSGLAWYHLSFSQAKNRGMLLTMFRNQYSPGLKKMF
;
A
#
# COMPACT_ATOMS: atom_id res chain seq x y z
N MET A 1 -2.59 -45.90 -31.83
CA MET A 1 -3.59 -45.35 -30.87
C MET A 1 -3.21 -43.90 -30.65
N ALA A 2 -4.07 -42.95 -31.04
CA ALA A 2 -3.82 -41.54 -30.80
C ALA A 2 -4.37 -41.19 -29.41
N CYS A 3 -3.50 -40.76 -28.50
CA CYS A 3 -3.92 -40.19 -27.21
C CYS A 3 -4.45 -38.78 -27.45
N THR A 4 -5.75 -38.61 -27.27
CA THR A 4 -6.39 -37.29 -27.20
C THR A 4 -5.99 -36.62 -25.89
N ALA A 5 -5.50 -35.38 -25.94
CA ALA A 5 -5.08 -34.63 -24.76
C ALA A 5 -6.26 -34.37 -23.80
N PRO A 6 -6.05 -34.39 -22.47
CA PRO A 6 -7.12 -34.12 -21.52
C PRO A 6 -7.56 -32.65 -21.59
N THR A 7 -8.87 -32.44 -21.62
CA THR A 7 -9.55 -31.14 -21.56
C THR A 7 -10.15 -30.91 -20.17
N ILE A 8 -10.21 -29.64 -19.75
CA ILE A 8 -10.84 -29.21 -18.50
C ILE A 8 -11.80 -28.06 -18.84
N THR A 9 -13.00 -28.07 -18.25
CA THR A 9 -14.01 -27.02 -18.46
C THR A 9 -14.05 -26.07 -17.27
N VAL A 10 -13.82 -24.78 -17.49
CA VAL A 10 -13.95 -23.73 -16.47
C VAL A 10 -14.86 -22.64 -17.02
N GLY A 11 -15.94 -22.32 -16.31
CA GLY A 11 -16.90 -21.27 -16.74
C GLY A 11 -17.59 -21.54 -18.09
N GLY A 12 -17.67 -22.80 -18.54
CA GLY A 12 -18.27 -23.17 -19.83
C GLY A 12 -17.30 -23.14 -21.02
N VAL A 13 -16.01 -22.89 -20.80
CA VAL A 13 -14.97 -22.92 -21.84
C VAL A 13 -14.13 -24.18 -21.67
N GLU A 14 -13.96 -24.96 -22.74
CA GLU A 14 -13.05 -26.13 -22.77
C GLU A 14 -11.61 -25.69 -23.07
N LEU A 15 -10.67 -26.08 -22.20
CA LEU A 15 -9.25 -25.81 -22.36
C LEU A 15 -8.49 -27.13 -22.56
N SER A 16 -7.68 -27.21 -23.62
CA SER A 16 -6.79 -28.35 -23.90
C SER A 16 -5.43 -28.12 -23.23
N THR A 17 -4.94 -29.13 -22.51
CA THR A 17 -3.68 -29.05 -21.75
C THR A 17 -2.41 -29.18 -22.59
N SER A 18 -2.50 -29.18 -23.93
CA SER A 18 -1.40 -29.59 -24.81
C SER A 18 -0.69 -28.48 -25.60
N THR A 19 -1.13 -27.22 -25.55
CA THR A 19 -0.39 -26.09 -26.14
C THR A 19 -0.52 -24.84 -25.29
N SER A 20 0.60 -24.19 -24.97
CA SER A 20 0.71 -23.02 -24.09
C SER A 20 0.21 -21.71 -24.73
N GLU A 21 -0.80 -21.75 -25.61
CA GLU A 21 -1.20 -20.59 -26.43
C GLU A 21 -2.52 -19.91 -26.02
N ASN A 22 -3.23 -20.34 -24.97
CA ASN A 22 -4.53 -19.73 -24.59
C ASN A 22 -4.59 -19.17 -23.16
N ALA A 23 -3.57 -18.43 -22.72
CA ALA A 23 -3.63 -17.63 -21.48
C ALA A 23 -4.13 -16.18 -21.69
N GLN A 24 -4.74 -15.86 -22.85
CA GLN A 24 -5.22 -14.50 -23.16
C GLN A 24 -6.72 -14.25 -22.90
N ALA A 25 -7.47 -15.21 -22.35
CA ALA A 25 -8.90 -15.03 -22.08
C ALA A 25 -9.30 -14.96 -20.59
N LEU A 26 -8.35 -14.84 -19.65
CA LEU A 26 -8.65 -14.60 -18.23
C LEU A 26 -8.28 -13.19 -17.74
N ILE A 27 -7.87 -12.29 -18.64
CA ILE A 27 -7.66 -10.87 -18.32
C ILE A 27 -8.86 -10.09 -18.84
N ASN A 28 -10.04 -10.38 -18.30
CA ASN A 28 -11.21 -9.50 -18.36
C ASN A 28 -11.84 -9.50 -16.96
N ASP A 29 -11.03 -9.19 -15.95
CA ASP A 29 -11.57 -8.54 -14.75
C ASP A 29 -11.41 -7.04 -14.96
N SER A 30 -12.41 -6.45 -15.62
CA SER A 30 -12.58 -5.01 -15.75
C SER A 30 -13.14 -4.45 -14.44
N GLY A 31 -12.40 -4.65 -13.36
CA GLY A 31 -12.57 -3.97 -12.09
C GLY A 31 -11.47 -2.93 -11.95
N ASP A 32 -11.62 -1.78 -12.61
CA ASP A 32 -10.86 -0.58 -12.28
C ASP A 32 -11.30 -0.12 -10.87
N ASP A 33 -10.69 -0.74 -9.85
CA ASP A 33 -10.93 -0.42 -8.45
C ASP A 33 -10.16 0.87 -8.13
N ASN A 34 -10.86 1.99 -8.33
CA ASN A 34 -10.38 3.36 -8.21
C ASN A 34 -10.57 3.93 -6.79
N SER A 35 -10.74 3.08 -5.78
CA SER A 35 -11.09 3.56 -4.45
C SER A 35 -10.61 2.61 -3.34
N ASP A 36 -9.59 3.01 -2.58
CA ASP A 36 -9.32 2.39 -1.26
C ASP A 36 -10.38 2.93 -0.28
N VAL A 37 -11.64 2.47 -0.39
CA VAL A 37 -12.70 2.91 0.55
C VAL A 37 -12.58 2.13 1.85
N THR A 38 -11.36 1.94 2.36
CA THR A 38 -11.25 1.66 3.77
C THR A 38 -11.81 2.87 4.49
N GLN A 39 -12.79 2.62 5.34
CA GLN A 39 -12.88 3.45 6.53
C GLN A 39 -11.53 3.24 7.22
N ASP A 40 -10.57 4.13 6.93
CA ASP A 40 -9.18 3.89 7.26
C ASP A 40 -9.13 3.60 8.76
N GLU A 41 -8.66 2.42 9.14
CA GLU A 41 -8.34 2.16 10.55
C GLU A 41 -7.37 3.25 11.05
N PHE A 42 -6.61 3.86 10.14
CA PHE A 42 -5.90 5.12 10.37
C PHE A 42 -6.82 6.30 10.73
N GLU A 43 -7.79 6.68 9.90
CA GLU A 43 -8.71 7.80 10.19
C GLU A 43 -9.59 7.57 11.43
N SER A 44 -10.02 6.33 11.68
CA SER A 44 -10.84 5.99 12.85
C SER A 44 -10.03 6.04 14.15
N SER A 45 -8.77 5.57 14.14
CA SER A 45 -7.88 5.56 15.30
C SER A 45 -7.15 6.89 15.56
N VAL A 46 -6.81 7.65 14.51
CA VAL A 46 -6.31 9.02 14.63
C VAL A 46 -7.37 9.92 15.26
N ALA A 47 -8.66 9.66 15.00
CA ALA A 47 -9.77 10.38 15.64
C ALA A 47 -10.07 9.93 17.08
N GLY A 48 -9.73 8.69 17.45
CA GLY A 48 -10.04 8.12 18.76
C GLY A 48 -8.89 8.09 19.77
N GLY A 49 -7.65 8.27 19.32
CA GLY A 49 -6.47 7.79 20.05
C GLY A 49 -6.50 6.26 20.12
N ASN A 50 -5.36 5.59 19.92
CA ASN A 50 -5.26 4.12 19.96
C ASN A 50 -5.73 3.52 21.31
N ASN A 51 -7.03 3.26 21.46
CA ASN A 51 -7.67 2.85 22.72
C ASN A 51 -8.55 1.61 22.59
N ASP A 52 -8.37 0.76 21.56
CA ASP A 52 -9.03 -0.54 21.57
C ASP A 52 -8.23 -1.56 22.39
N ALA A 53 -8.92 -2.09 23.40
CA ALA A 53 -8.43 -2.97 24.44
C ALA A 53 -8.00 -4.32 23.85
N GLY A 54 -6.70 -4.47 23.60
CA GLY A 54 -6.11 -5.73 23.12
C GLY A 54 -4.68 -5.63 22.60
N THR A 55 -4.15 -4.42 22.38
CA THR A 55 -2.79 -4.24 21.89
C THR A 55 -1.78 -4.27 23.05
N THR A 56 -0.92 -5.29 23.09
CA THR A 56 0.24 -5.36 24.00
C THR A 56 1.44 -4.54 23.51
N GLY A 57 1.21 -3.59 22.60
CA GLY A 57 2.25 -2.75 21.99
C GLY A 57 2.54 -1.50 22.81
N ILE A 58 3.80 -1.06 22.79
CA ILE A 58 4.22 0.25 23.31
C ILE A 58 3.34 1.33 22.68
N GLN A 59 2.66 2.14 23.50
CA GLN A 59 1.95 3.33 23.04
C GLN A 59 2.98 4.33 22.50
N ILE A 60 3.07 4.44 21.18
CA ILE A 60 3.84 5.51 20.55
C ILE A 60 2.90 6.70 20.37
N PRO A 61 3.28 7.90 20.82
CA PRO A 61 2.47 9.09 20.59
C PRO A 61 2.13 9.22 19.10
N PRO A 62 0.92 9.71 18.78
CA PRO A 62 0.52 9.94 17.41
C PRO A 62 1.58 10.78 16.69
N PRO A 63 1.78 10.54 15.38
CA PRO A 63 2.79 11.24 14.61
C PRO A 63 2.66 12.75 14.83
N THR A 64 3.71 13.37 15.36
CA THR A 64 3.78 14.81 15.54
C THR A 64 4.02 15.47 14.18
N GLN A 65 2.95 15.64 13.40
CA GLN A 65 2.94 16.72 12.42
C GLN A 65 2.85 18.03 13.21
N THR A 66 3.70 19.00 12.90
CA THR A 66 3.58 20.33 13.49
C THR A 66 2.21 20.89 13.10
N SER A 67 1.36 21.13 14.09
CA SER A 67 0.03 21.75 14.02
C SER A 67 -0.70 21.67 12.66
N PRO A 68 -1.75 20.85 12.52
CA PRO A 68 -2.46 20.69 11.26
C PRO A 68 -3.00 22.05 10.76
N PRO A 69 -2.98 22.28 9.43
CA PRO A 69 -3.59 23.49 8.87
C PRO A 69 -5.09 23.55 9.21
N PRO A 70 -5.66 24.77 9.33
CA PRO A 70 -7.08 24.93 9.67
C PRO A 70 -7.99 24.26 8.62
N PRO A 71 -9.16 23.71 9.04
CA PRO A 71 -10.11 23.11 8.13
C PRO A 71 -10.57 24.11 7.07
N ILE A 72 -10.58 23.67 5.81
CA ILE A 72 -10.95 24.43 4.62
C ILE A 72 -12.34 23.99 4.15
N SER A 73 -13.15 24.98 3.79
CA SER A 73 -14.47 24.81 3.17
C SER A 73 -14.44 24.99 1.65
N GLU A 74 -13.27 25.23 1.06
CA GLU A 74 -13.11 25.65 -0.34
C GLU A 74 -12.56 24.55 -1.25
N THR A 75 -12.81 24.69 -2.55
CA THR A 75 -12.24 23.85 -3.62
C THR A 75 -10.70 23.95 -3.66
N PRO A 76 -10.00 22.89 -4.13
CA PRO A 76 -8.55 22.86 -4.17
C PRO A 76 -7.95 24.07 -4.91
N LYS A 77 -6.88 24.64 -4.36
CA LYS A 77 -6.28 25.90 -4.85
C LYS A 77 -5.25 25.71 -5.97
N ASP A 78 -4.70 24.50 -6.10
CA ASP A 78 -3.67 24.16 -7.09
C ASP A 78 -3.79 22.68 -7.48
N THR A 79 -3.55 22.35 -8.76
CA THR A 79 -3.66 20.99 -9.29
C THR A 79 -2.49 20.62 -10.22
N ASN A 80 -2.06 19.36 -10.13
CA ASN A 80 -1.07 18.76 -11.02
C ASN A 80 -1.58 17.40 -11.52
N ASP A 81 -2.27 17.45 -12.66
CA ASP A 81 -2.97 16.32 -13.27
C ASP A 81 -2.14 15.63 -14.36
N THR A 82 -0.87 16.03 -14.54
CA THR A 82 -0.02 15.37 -15.55
C THR A 82 0.18 13.90 -15.16
N PRO A 83 0.02 12.93 -16.09
CA PRO A 83 0.26 11.53 -15.77
C PRO A 83 1.70 11.32 -15.29
N PRO A 84 1.93 10.43 -14.31
CA PRO A 84 3.30 10.07 -13.95
C PRO A 84 4.01 9.44 -15.14
N PRO A 85 5.34 9.59 -15.25
CA PRO A 85 6.09 8.88 -16.27
C PRO A 85 5.92 7.37 -16.06
N ASN A 86 5.74 6.62 -17.15
CA ASN A 86 5.78 5.16 -17.09
C ASN A 86 7.20 4.73 -16.70
N LYS A 87 7.30 4.05 -15.57
CA LYS A 87 8.53 3.46 -15.07
C LYS A 87 8.38 1.95 -15.21
N ASN A 88 9.27 1.31 -15.96
CA ASN A 88 9.28 -0.14 -16.13
C ASN A 88 10.25 -0.73 -15.12
N SER A 89 9.84 -0.84 -13.84
CA SER A 89 10.69 -1.48 -12.84
C SER A 89 10.95 -2.94 -13.20
N PRO A 90 12.18 -3.45 -12.96
CA PRO A 90 12.45 -4.87 -13.14
C PRO A 90 11.62 -5.69 -12.15
N PRO A 91 11.20 -6.92 -12.51
CA PRO A 91 10.44 -7.77 -11.60
C PRO A 91 11.26 -8.13 -10.35
N THR A 92 10.60 -8.19 -9.20
CA THR A 92 11.20 -8.66 -7.95
C THR A 92 11.18 -10.18 -7.90
N THR A 93 12.34 -10.81 -7.68
CA THR A 93 12.40 -12.27 -7.49
C THR A 93 11.95 -12.63 -6.09
N CYS A 94 10.76 -13.21 -5.96
CA CYS A 94 10.24 -13.63 -4.66
C CYS A 94 11.07 -14.74 -4.02
N GLN A 95 11.26 -14.66 -2.70
CA GLN A 95 11.87 -15.71 -1.89
C GLN A 95 10.78 -16.52 -1.16
N PRO A 96 11.02 -17.80 -0.84
CA PRO A 96 10.12 -18.54 0.04
C PRO A 96 10.18 -17.96 1.45
N TRP A 97 9.03 -17.82 2.10
CA TRP A 97 8.93 -17.46 3.51
C TRP A 97 8.47 -18.66 4.33
N ASP A 98 9.10 -18.88 5.49
CA ASP A 98 8.82 -20.02 6.39
C ASP A 98 7.50 -19.89 7.18
N GLY A 99 6.80 -18.77 7.00
CA GLY A 99 5.54 -18.48 7.68
C GLY A 99 5.68 -17.95 9.10
N GLN A 100 6.91 -17.76 9.62
CA GLN A 100 7.15 -17.45 11.04
C GLN A 100 8.21 -16.37 11.26
N ASN A 101 9.23 -16.29 10.41
CA ASN A 101 10.33 -15.34 10.57
C ASN A 101 9.92 -13.95 10.06
N TYR A 102 9.35 -13.13 10.95
CA TYR A 102 9.04 -11.74 10.66
C TYR A 102 10.28 -10.83 10.61
N ASP A 103 11.42 -11.27 11.14
CA ASP A 103 12.69 -10.53 11.05
C ASP A 103 13.47 -10.84 9.76
N PHE A 104 12.83 -11.50 8.80
CA PHE A 104 13.36 -11.76 7.47
C PHE A 104 13.60 -10.45 6.71
N GLN A 105 14.79 -10.29 6.14
CA GLN A 105 15.18 -9.14 5.32
C GLN A 105 14.50 -9.23 3.94
N ILE A 106 13.61 -8.29 3.64
CA ILE A 106 12.85 -8.28 2.38
C ILE A 106 13.43 -7.30 1.34
N SER A 107 14.24 -6.34 1.78
CA SER A 107 14.98 -5.36 0.97
C SER A 107 16.14 -4.80 1.81
N PRO A 108 17.15 -4.10 1.25
CA PRO A 108 18.33 -3.65 1.99
C PRO A 108 18.10 -2.96 3.36
N ASN A 109 17.05 -2.15 3.47
CA ASN A 109 16.75 -1.33 4.65
C ASN A 109 15.51 -1.79 5.43
N PHE A 110 14.79 -2.82 4.96
CA PHE A 110 13.55 -3.28 5.57
C PHE A 110 13.47 -4.79 5.79
N ILE A 111 12.86 -5.15 6.92
CA ILE A 111 12.45 -6.51 7.28
C ILE A 111 10.92 -6.64 7.20
N LEU A 112 10.42 -7.86 7.04
CA LEU A 112 8.98 -8.15 6.90
C LEU A 112 8.14 -7.58 8.05
N ARG A 113 8.68 -7.62 9.27
CA ARG A 113 8.09 -7.08 10.49
C ARG A 113 7.62 -5.63 10.32
N TYR A 114 8.35 -4.81 9.56
CA TYR A 114 8.04 -3.39 9.39
C TYR A 114 6.73 -3.13 8.63
N PHE A 115 6.23 -4.12 7.88
CA PHE A 115 4.99 -4.04 7.10
C PHE A 115 3.84 -4.85 7.73
N THR A 116 4.13 -5.56 8.81
CA THR A 116 3.22 -6.57 9.38
C THR A 116 3.04 -6.30 10.86
N ILE A 117 3.69 -7.07 11.74
CA ILE A 117 3.44 -7.07 13.18
C ILE A 117 4.08 -5.90 13.94
N GLY A 118 4.63 -4.90 13.23
CA GLY A 118 5.15 -3.68 13.83
C GLY A 118 6.36 -3.92 14.74
N PHE A 119 6.50 -3.16 15.81
CA PHE A 119 7.74 -3.09 16.60
C PHE A 119 8.19 -4.47 17.14
N GLY A 120 9.49 -4.75 16.98
CA GLY A 120 10.13 -5.93 17.55
C GLY A 120 10.61 -5.63 18.96
N THR A 121 10.19 -6.43 19.94
CA THR A 121 10.55 -6.22 21.36
C THR A 121 11.99 -6.63 21.70
N ASN A 122 12.69 -7.32 20.79
CA ASN A 122 13.92 -8.05 21.12
C ASN A 122 15.18 -7.44 20.48
N ASN A 123 15.04 -6.43 19.62
CA ASN A 123 16.18 -5.70 19.05
C ASN A 123 16.00 -4.19 19.26
N PRO A 124 16.81 -3.56 20.14
CA PRO A 124 16.70 -2.13 20.43
C PRO A 124 16.95 -1.24 19.20
N SER A 125 17.65 -1.70 18.16
CA SER A 125 17.78 -0.96 16.90
C SER A 125 16.49 -0.95 16.07
N ASN A 126 15.58 -1.89 16.31
CA ASN A 126 14.30 -2.05 15.61
C ASN A 126 13.11 -1.55 16.43
N ALA A 127 13.31 -1.19 17.70
CA ALA A 127 12.26 -0.75 18.62
C ALA A 127 11.52 0.54 18.17
N GLN A 128 12.04 1.24 17.16
CA GLN A 128 11.46 2.48 16.61
C GLN A 128 11.09 2.36 15.12
N ARG A 129 11.28 1.20 14.48
CA ARG A 129 10.96 0.97 13.06
C ARG A 129 9.87 -0.11 12.98
N GLY A 130 8.71 0.25 12.46
CA GLY A 130 7.57 -0.67 12.39
C GLY A 130 6.27 -0.01 11.97
N CYS A 131 5.41 -0.80 11.31
CA CYS A 131 4.01 -0.47 11.03
C CYS A 131 3.31 -0.04 12.31
N MET A 132 2.59 1.08 12.26
CA MET A 132 1.81 1.58 13.40
C MET A 132 0.54 0.82 13.66
N PHE A 133 -0.03 0.26 12.60
CA PHE A 133 -1.24 -0.53 12.61
C PHE A 133 -0.84 -1.95 12.27
N PRO A 134 -0.32 -2.69 13.26
CA PRO A 134 0.30 -3.97 13.00
C PRO A 134 -0.77 -5.02 12.68
N ASN A 135 -0.51 -5.79 11.64
CA ASN A 135 -1.34 -6.93 11.26
C ASN A 135 -0.44 -8.13 10.97
N GLN A 136 -0.88 -9.31 11.40
CA GLN A 136 -0.18 -10.55 11.05
C GLN A 136 -0.36 -10.85 9.56
N LEU A 137 0.65 -11.48 8.96
CA LEU A 137 0.52 -11.97 7.60
C LEU A 137 -0.24 -13.30 7.63
N THR A 138 -1.49 -13.27 7.17
CA THR A 138 -2.39 -14.44 7.14
C THR A 138 -2.78 -14.81 5.71
N ASP A 139 -3.39 -15.97 5.52
CA ASP A 139 -4.09 -16.25 4.27
C ASP A 139 -5.40 -15.44 4.25
N VAL A 140 -5.80 -14.95 3.09
CA VAL A 140 -7.10 -14.30 2.84
C VAL A 140 -7.70 -14.86 1.55
N GLU A 141 -8.99 -14.66 1.33
CA GLU A 141 -9.65 -15.15 0.12
C GLU A 141 -8.93 -14.63 -1.14
N GLY A 142 -8.47 -15.55 -1.99
CA GLY A 142 -7.75 -15.25 -3.23
C GLY A 142 -6.24 -14.98 -3.08
N PHE A 143 -5.69 -14.82 -1.87
CA PHE A 143 -4.28 -14.50 -1.66
C PHE A 143 -3.70 -15.26 -0.46
N ASP A 144 -2.80 -16.20 -0.73
CA ASP A 144 -2.06 -16.91 0.32
C ASP A 144 -0.93 -16.06 0.92
N LYS A 145 -0.42 -16.45 2.10
CA LYS A 145 0.68 -15.76 2.79
C LYS A 145 1.91 -15.60 1.92
N GLN A 146 2.24 -16.59 1.10
CA GLN A 146 3.42 -16.55 0.26
C GLN A 146 3.30 -15.48 -0.83
N THR A 147 2.15 -15.38 -1.48
CA THR A 147 1.83 -14.35 -2.48
C THR A 147 1.89 -12.97 -1.85
N ARG A 148 1.24 -12.79 -0.70
CA ARG A 148 1.23 -11.52 0.03
C ARG A 148 2.64 -11.13 0.50
N PHE A 149 3.45 -12.11 0.93
CA PHE A 149 4.86 -11.91 1.24
C PHE A 149 5.65 -11.43 0.01
N CYS A 150 5.49 -12.07 -1.15
CA CYS A 150 6.13 -11.66 -2.40
C CYS A 150 5.75 -10.23 -2.80
N ASN A 151 4.49 -9.85 -2.61
CA ASN A 151 4.01 -8.51 -2.92
C ASN A 151 4.64 -7.48 -1.97
N LEU A 152 4.74 -7.77 -0.68
CA LEU A 152 5.42 -6.90 0.29
C LEU A 152 6.92 -6.75 -0.03
N MET A 153 7.60 -7.81 -0.49
CA MET A 153 8.98 -7.72 -0.96
C MET A 153 9.10 -6.72 -2.12
N ALA A 154 8.22 -6.82 -3.11
CA ALA A 154 8.25 -5.95 -4.28
C ALA A 154 7.90 -4.49 -3.92
N LEU A 155 6.85 -4.29 -3.13
CA LEU A 155 6.48 -2.98 -2.58
C LEU A 155 7.67 -2.36 -1.84
N SER A 156 8.34 -3.14 -0.99
CA SER A 156 9.50 -2.66 -0.25
C SER A 156 10.63 -2.22 -1.19
N GLN A 157 10.97 -3.03 -2.18
CA GLN A 157 12.06 -2.77 -3.13
C GLN A 157 11.79 -1.59 -4.07
N HIS A 158 10.56 -1.45 -4.58
CA HIS A 158 10.25 -0.49 -5.64
C HIS A 158 9.65 0.83 -5.13
N VAL A 159 9.07 0.83 -3.93
CA VAL A 159 8.44 2.01 -3.32
C VAL A 159 9.20 2.46 -2.08
N CYS A 160 9.36 1.57 -1.08
CA CYS A 160 9.86 1.99 0.22
C CYS A 160 11.37 2.30 0.21
N GLU A 161 12.18 1.53 -0.50
CA GLU A 161 13.62 1.80 -0.65
C GLU A 161 13.93 3.16 -1.28
N PRO A 162 13.40 3.52 -2.47
CA PRO A 162 13.66 4.83 -3.04
C PRO A 162 13.08 5.98 -2.19
N LEU A 163 11.92 5.77 -1.56
CA LEU A 163 11.34 6.76 -0.66
C LEU A 163 12.22 6.97 0.59
N PHE A 164 12.74 5.89 1.18
CA PHE A 164 13.61 5.95 2.36
C PHE A 164 14.95 6.61 2.05
N ALA A 165 15.52 6.30 0.88
CA ALA A 165 16.75 6.94 0.42
C ALA A 165 16.60 8.46 0.29
N LYS A 166 15.41 8.94 -0.09
CA LYS A 166 15.11 10.38 -0.21
C LYS A 166 14.66 11.02 1.11
N PHE A 167 13.83 10.32 1.87
CA PHE A 167 13.18 10.79 3.10
C PHE A 167 13.43 9.78 4.23
N PRO A 168 14.61 9.79 4.86
CA PRO A 168 14.97 8.79 5.88
C PRO A 168 14.14 8.88 7.17
N ASN A 169 13.36 9.95 7.33
CA ASN A 169 12.37 10.11 8.40
C ASN A 169 11.00 9.50 8.05
N MET A 170 10.87 8.80 6.92
CA MET A 170 9.65 8.09 6.55
C MET A 170 9.33 6.98 7.55
N ARG A 171 8.05 6.68 7.65
CA ARG A 171 7.49 5.66 8.51
C ARG A 171 6.28 5.04 7.83
N ILE A 172 6.23 3.72 7.86
CA ILE A 172 5.05 2.96 7.45
C ILE A 172 4.04 3.02 8.59
N ASN A 173 2.86 3.56 8.31
CA ASN A 173 1.75 3.56 9.25
C ASN A 173 0.96 2.27 9.14
N SER A 174 0.54 1.91 7.93
CA SER A 174 -0.26 0.73 7.62
C SER A 174 0.27 0.10 6.34
N ALA A 175 0.21 -1.23 6.23
CA ALA A 175 0.65 -1.95 5.03
C ALA A 175 -0.22 -3.18 4.80
N ILE A 176 -0.01 -4.28 5.53
CA ILE A 176 -0.89 -5.44 5.38
C ILE A 176 -2.21 -5.22 6.13
N ARG A 177 -3.35 -5.54 5.50
CA ARG A 177 -4.68 -5.57 6.15
C ARG A 177 -5.32 -6.94 5.90
N ASN A 178 -6.01 -7.53 6.88
CA ASN A 178 -6.56 -8.91 6.74
C ASN A 178 -8.05 -8.96 6.41
N GLN A 179 -8.67 -7.80 6.24
CA GLN A 179 -10.08 -7.67 5.90
C GLN A 179 -10.21 -6.60 4.82
N ASN A 180 -11.07 -6.86 3.84
CA ASN A 180 -11.47 -5.84 2.87
C ASN A 180 -12.45 -4.87 3.53
N SER A 181 -12.36 -3.60 3.16
CA SER A 181 -13.48 -2.69 3.32
C SER A 181 -14.53 -2.99 2.27
N VAL A 182 -15.71 -3.33 2.73
CA VAL A 182 -16.87 -3.62 1.89
C VAL A 182 -17.33 -2.37 1.14
N SER A 183 -17.09 -2.33 -0.18
CA SER A 183 -18.06 -1.88 -1.20
C SER A 183 -17.50 -1.85 -2.64
N HIS A 184 -16.17 -1.89 -2.85
CA HIS A 184 -15.59 -1.65 -4.20
C HIS A 184 -14.58 -2.68 -4.73
N GLY A 185 -14.19 -3.69 -3.93
CA GLY A 185 -13.28 -4.73 -4.40
C GLY A 185 -12.29 -5.13 -3.32
N VAL A 186 -11.19 -5.78 -3.73
CA VAL A 186 -10.13 -6.20 -2.82
C VAL A 186 -9.06 -5.11 -2.78
N SER A 187 -8.91 -4.44 -1.63
CA SER A 187 -7.90 -3.40 -1.41
C SER A 187 -6.49 -3.95 -1.62
N GLN A 188 -5.60 -3.09 -2.11
CA GLN A 188 -4.18 -3.44 -2.33
C GLN A 188 -3.45 -3.70 -1.01
N HIS A 189 -3.91 -3.13 0.10
CA HIS A 189 -3.42 -3.51 1.44
C HIS A 189 -3.72 -4.97 1.77
N VAL A 190 -4.86 -5.52 1.31
CA VAL A 190 -5.20 -6.93 1.49
C VAL A 190 -4.27 -7.81 0.65
N LYS A 191 -3.91 -7.38 -0.55
CA LYS A 191 -2.98 -8.10 -1.43
C LYS A 191 -1.52 -8.02 -0.97
N GLY A 192 -1.18 -7.14 -0.04
CA GLY A 192 0.22 -6.85 0.34
C GLY A 192 0.94 -5.97 -0.69
N GLU A 193 0.20 -5.22 -1.49
CA GLU A 193 0.69 -4.38 -2.59
C GLU A 193 0.70 -2.88 -2.23
N ALA A 194 0.18 -2.47 -1.06
CA ALA A 194 0.09 -1.06 -0.66
C ALA A 194 0.60 -0.77 0.75
N CYS A 195 0.97 0.49 0.98
CA CYS A 195 1.30 1.03 2.29
C CYS A 195 0.94 2.51 2.42
N ASP A 196 0.56 2.89 3.64
CA ASP A 196 0.31 4.26 4.06
C ASP A 196 1.56 4.78 4.76
N ILE A 197 2.12 5.87 4.26
CA ILE A 197 3.41 6.39 4.69
C ILE A 197 3.30 7.82 5.17
N GLN A 198 3.90 8.08 6.32
CA GLN A 198 4.12 9.42 6.85
C GLN A 198 5.59 9.69 7.10
N MET A 199 5.97 10.96 6.95
CA MET A 199 7.28 11.46 7.31
C MET A 199 7.18 12.13 8.68
N THR A 200 8.00 11.66 9.62
CA THR A 200 7.99 12.15 11.00
C THR A 200 8.41 13.63 11.02
N GLY A 201 7.61 14.48 11.68
CA GLY A 201 7.88 15.91 11.81
C GLY A 201 7.54 16.75 10.57
N TRP A 202 6.98 16.17 9.51
CA TRP A 202 6.57 16.94 8.34
C TRP A 202 5.28 17.75 8.60
N THR A 203 5.27 18.97 8.08
CA THR A 203 4.08 19.80 7.90
C THR A 203 3.33 19.36 6.63
N TYR A 204 2.05 19.71 6.53
CA TYR A 204 1.30 19.56 5.28
C TYR A 204 2.00 20.17 4.06
N GLN A 205 2.57 21.37 4.21
CA GLN A 205 3.27 22.05 3.11
C GLN A 205 4.47 21.22 2.62
N GLN A 206 5.18 20.54 3.51
CA GLN A 206 6.27 19.64 3.13
C GLN A 206 5.78 18.41 2.37
N TYR A 207 4.61 17.84 2.71
CA TYR A 207 4.01 16.80 1.88
C TYR A 207 3.62 17.32 0.50
N TRP A 208 3.03 18.52 0.41
CA TRP A 208 2.69 19.11 -0.89
C TRP A 208 3.93 19.33 -1.75
N ASP A 209 4.97 19.98 -1.20
CA ASP A 209 6.19 20.35 -1.93
C ASP A 209 6.98 19.12 -2.43
N ASN A 210 6.81 17.96 -1.79
CA ASN A 210 7.53 16.73 -2.13
C ASN A 210 6.68 15.70 -2.90
N ALA A 211 5.37 15.91 -3.05
CA ALA A 211 4.49 14.95 -3.74
C ALA A 211 4.88 14.80 -5.23
N ASP A 212 5.28 15.88 -5.90
CA ASP A 212 5.74 15.83 -7.29
C ASP A 212 7.05 15.04 -7.44
N TRP A 213 7.93 15.08 -6.43
CA TRP A 213 9.13 14.22 -6.43
C TRP A 213 8.72 12.74 -6.37
N VAL A 214 7.79 12.36 -5.49
CA VAL A 214 7.29 10.97 -5.38
C VAL A 214 6.70 10.51 -6.71
N LYS A 215 5.79 11.30 -7.27
CA LYS A 215 5.18 11.08 -8.58
C LYS A 215 6.22 10.80 -9.68
N ASN A 216 7.28 11.60 -9.73
CA ASN A 216 8.26 11.55 -10.80
C ASN A 216 9.37 10.52 -10.59
N ASN A 217 9.60 10.05 -9.36
CA ASN A 217 10.76 9.20 -9.04
C ASN A 217 10.40 7.78 -8.56
N ILE A 218 9.16 7.55 -8.11
CA ILE A 218 8.72 6.24 -7.63
C ILE A 218 7.85 5.57 -8.69
N ASP A 219 8.09 4.29 -8.97
CA ASP A 219 7.23 3.47 -9.79
C ASP A 219 6.12 2.89 -8.92
N PHE A 220 4.88 3.25 -9.19
CA PHE A 220 3.72 2.88 -8.38
C PHE A 220 2.56 2.46 -9.27
N ASP A 221 1.73 1.57 -8.75
CA ASP A 221 0.42 1.31 -9.32
C ASP A 221 -0.55 2.45 -9.01
N GLN A 222 -0.66 2.83 -7.73
CA GLN A 222 -1.39 4.01 -7.26
C GLN A 222 -0.53 4.86 -6.33
N PHE A 223 -0.63 6.18 -6.51
CA PHE A 223 -0.23 7.18 -5.54
C PHE A 223 -1.45 8.04 -5.20
N ILE A 224 -1.89 7.96 -3.95
CA ILE A 224 -2.97 8.79 -3.42
C ILE A 224 -2.37 9.73 -2.37
N PHE A 225 -2.56 11.04 -2.58
CA PHE A 225 -2.27 12.03 -1.56
C PHE A 225 -3.50 12.18 -0.64
N GLU A 226 -3.41 11.59 0.54
CA GLU A 226 -4.56 11.41 1.44
C GLU A 226 -4.56 12.41 2.58
N HIS A 227 -5.77 12.80 2.99
CA HIS A 227 -6.01 13.84 3.97
C HIS A 227 -7.11 13.43 4.93
N SER A 228 -6.80 13.44 6.21
CA SER A 228 -7.79 13.24 7.26
C SER A 228 -8.52 14.54 7.51
N GLU A 229 -9.83 14.55 7.26
CA GLU A 229 -10.68 15.69 7.61
C GLU A 229 -10.65 15.95 9.12
N LYS A 230 -10.64 14.87 9.91
CA LYS A 230 -10.78 14.96 11.38
C LYS A 230 -9.54 15.52 12.06
N SER A 231 -8.35 15.13 11.58
CA SER A 231 -7.09 15.50 12.22
C SER A 231 -6.29 16.54 11.44
N GLY A 232 -6.64 16.82 10.18
CA GLY A 232 -5.86 17.65 9.28
C GLY A 232 -4.50 17.06 8.90
N LEU A 233 -4.23 15.80 9.27
CA LEU A 233 -3.02 15.09 8.88
C LEU A 233 -3.09 14.68 7.41
N ALA A 234 -1.94 14.72 6.75
CA ALA A 234 -1.76 14.16 5.42
C ALA A 234 -0.80 12.96 5.42
N TRP A 235 -0.92 12.08 4.45
CA TRP A 235 -0.01 10.96 4.21
C TRP A 235 0.01 10.58 2.73
N TYR A 236 0.95 9.73 2.35
CA TYR A 236 1.00 9.13 1.02
C TYR A 236 0.55 7.68 1.12
N HIS A 237 -0.53 7.33 0.42
CA HIS A 237 -0.82 5.96 0.07
C HIS A 237 -0.06 5.63 -1.21
N LEU A 238 0.77 4.59 -1.16
CA LEU A 238 1.54 4.13 -2.31
C LEU A 238 1.40 2.63 -2.46
N SER A 239 1.21 2.20 -3.71
CA SER A 239 1.11 0.79 -4.05
C SER A 239 1.98 0.40 -5.24
N PHE A 240 2.25 -0.90 -5.35
CA PHE A 240 3.03 -1.49 -6.42
C PHE A 240 2.53 -2.90 -6.71
N SER A 241 2.26 -3.19 -7.98
CA SER A 241 1.90 -4.54 -8.42
C SER A 241 2.93 -5.05 -9.42
N GLN A 242 3.46 -6.25 -9.15
CA GLN A 242 4.37 -6.93 -10.08
C GLN A 242 3.67 -7.32 -11.39
N ALA A 243 2.35 -7.46 -11.39
CA ALA A 243 1.59 -7.83 -12.57
C ALA A 243 1.46 -6.63 -13.54
N LYS A 244 1.07 -5.47 -13.01
CA LYS A 244 0.88 -4.24 -13.79
C LYS A 244 0.75 -3.02 -12.86
N ASN A 245 1.54 -1.99 -13.13
CA ASN A 245 1.35 -0.66 -12.53
C ASN A 245 0.50 0.22 -13.45
N ARG A 246 -0.64 0.71 -12.96
CA ARG A 246 -1.54 1.63 -13.65
C ARG A 246 -1.03 3.06 -13.69
N GLY A 247 -0.14 3.44 -12.76
CA GLY A 247 0.37 4.82 -12.65
C GLY A 247 -0.75 5.81 -12.27
N MET A 248 -1.68 5.38 -11.43
CA MET A 248 -2.79 6.23 -11.01
C MET A 248 -2.32 7.27 -10.01
N LEU A 249 -2.65 8.53 -10.26
CA LEU A 249 -2.35 9.66 -9.39
C LEU A 249 -3.66 10.26 -8.91
N LEU A 250 -3.87 10.25 -7.59
CA LEU A 250 -5.12 10.67 -6.97
C LEU A 250 -4.84 11.59 -5.76
N THR A 251 -5.86 12.34 -5.39
CA THR A 251 -5.94 13.02 -4.09
C THR A 251 -7.24 12.64 -3.42
N MET A 252 -7.17 12.21 -2.16
CA MET A 252 -8.33 11.96 -1.30
C MET A 252 -8.52 13.11 -0.32
N PHE A 253 -9.74 13.65 -0.24
CA PHE A 253 -10.15 14.58 0.83
C PHE A 253 -11.61 14.34 1.17
N ARG A 254 -11.94 14.28 2.46
CA ARG A 254 -13.30 13.93 2.95
C ARG A 254 -13.82 12.61 2.37
N ASN A 255 -12.94 11.62 2.27
CA ASN A 255 -13.25 10.32 1.64
C ASN A 255 -13.76 10.44 0.19
N GLN A 256 -13.38 11.51 -0.50
CA GLN A 256 -13.67 11.72 -1.92
C GLN A 256 -12.36 11.74 -2.70
N TYR A 257 -12.29 10.91 -3.73
CA TYR A 257 -11.14 10.77 -4.60
C TYR A 257 -11.27 11.69 -5.80
N SER A 258 -10.16 12.32 -6.17
CA SER A 258 -10.09 13.12 -7.38
C SER A 258 -8.78 12.86 -8.13
N PRO A 259 -8.79 12.85 -9.48
CA PRO A 259 -7.57 12.67 -10.25
C PRO A 259 -6.55 13.78 -9.99
N GLY A 260 -5.27 13.41 -10.04
CA GLY A 260 -4.12 14.30 -9.90
C GLY A 260 -3.77 14.66 -8.46
N LEU A 261 -2.66 15.39 -8.30
CA LEU A 261 -2.28 15.99 -7.03
C LEU A 261 -3.00 17.31 -6.84
N LYS A 262 -3.70 17.47 -5.72
CA LYS A 262 -4.44 18.70 -5.42
C LYS A 262 -4.05 19.25 -4.07
N LYS A 263 -3.77 20.55 -4.03
CA LYS A 263 -3.49 21.24 -2.79
C LYS A 263 -4.80 21.56 -2.11
N MET A 264 -5.08 20.84 -1.03
CA MET A 264 -6.22 21.08 -0.18
C MET A 264 -5.98 22.36 0.64
N PHE A 265 -4.99 22.38 1.54
CA PHE A 265 -4.76 23.50 2.49
C PHE A 265 -3.90 24.66 1.96
#